data_AF-A0A520LLA2-F1
#
_entry.id   AF-A0A520LLA2-F1
#
_cell.length_a   1.000
_cell.length_b   1.000
_cell.length_c   1.000
_cell.angle_alpha   90.00
_cell.angle_beta   90.00
_cell.angle_gamma   90.00
#
_symmetry.space_group_name_H-M   'P 1'
#
loop_
_entity.id
_entity.type
_entity.pdbx_description
1 polymer ?
#
loop_
_entity_poly.entity_id
_entity_poly.type
_entity_poly.pdbx_seq_one_letter_code
_entity_poly.pdbx_strand_id
1 'polypeptide(L)' 'MSQAASINIGSKIRVTRVRDRIPQSLVDLLKADASGTVKEFRTVDGQGIGVVVELSDGSTNWFFEDEIAAA' A
#
# COMPACT_ATOMS: atom_id res chain seq x y z
N MET A 1 8.78 -15.80 14.77
CA MET A 1 9.07 -14.39 14.45
C MET A 1 9.38 -14.36 12.96
N SER A 2 8.57 -13.90 12.03
CA SER A 2 7.23 -13.33 11.99
C SER A 2 6.74 -13.65 10.56
N GLN A 3 5.46 -13.96 10.35
CA GLN A 3 4.95 -14.19 9.00
C GLN A 3 5.23 -12.95 8.13
N ALA A 4 6.23 -13.03 7.25
CA ALA A 4 6.21 -12.25 6.03
C ALA A 4 5.10 -12.90 5.19
N ALA A 5 3.86 -12.46 5.39
CA ALA A 5 2.79 -12.81 4.48
C ALA A 5 3.29 -12.39 3.09
N SER A 6 3.46 -13.35 2.19
CA SER A 6 3.93 -13.09 0.84
C SER A 6 2.84 -12.28 0.12
N ILE A 7 3.00 -10.97 0.12
CA ILE A 7 2.15 -10.06 -0.63
C ILE A 7 2.46 -10.30 -2.11
N ASN A 8 1.46 -10.72 -2.88
CA ASN A 8 1.58 -10.97 -4.31
C ASN A 8 0.67 -10.01 -5.09
N ILE A 9 0.87 -9.92 -6.40
CA ILE A 9 -0.08 -9.21 -7.28
C ILE A 9 -1.45 -9.89 -7.16
N GLY A 10 -2.50 -9.09 -6.95
CA GLY A 10 -3.86 -9.54 -6.69
C GLY A 10 -4.18 -9.80 -5.21
N SER A 11 -3.19 -9.76 -4.31
CA SER A 11 -3.45 -9.85 -2.87
C SER A 11 -4.19 -8.61 -2.36
N LYS A 12 -5.14 -8.84 -1.45
CA LYS A 12 -5.73 -7.76 -0.65
C LYS A 12 -4.77 -7.38 0.46
N ILE A 13 -4.58 -6.09 0.62
CA ILE A 13 -3.75 -5.51 1.67
C ILE A 13 -4.52 -4.42 2.39
N ARG A 14 -3.99 -4.00 3.53
CA ARG A 14 -4.43 -2.82 4.25
C ARG A 14 -3.26 -1.89 4.50
N VAL A 15 -3.43 -0.62 4.20
CA VAL A 15 -2.48 0.43 4.56
C VAL A 15 -2.60 0.68 6.06
N THR A 16 -1.49 0.50 6.77
CA THR A 16 -1.42 0.60 8.24
C THR A 16 -0.90 1.95 8.71
N ARG A 17 -0.05 2.59 7.90
CA ARG A 17 0.54 3.90 8.15
C ARG A 17 1.08 4.48 6.86
N VAL A 18 1.36 5.78 6.87
CA VAL A 18 2.04 6.49 5.78
C VAL A 18 3.11 7.38 6.40
N ARG A 19 4.34 7.29 5.91
CA ARG A 19 5.50 8.05 6.41
C ARG A 19 5.56 9.45 5.83
N ASP A 20 5.17 9.59 4.56
CA ASP A 20 5.30 10.83 3.81
C ASP A 20 4.06 11.71 3.85
N ARG A 21 4.27 12.99 3.55
CA ARG A 21 3.17 13.93 3.38
C ARG A 21 2.37 13.56 2.14
N ILE A 22 1.18 13.03 2.36
CA ILE A 22 0.21 12.73 1.32
C ILE A 22 -0.86 13.82 1.18
N PRO A 23 -1.52 13.92 0.02
CA PRO A 23 -2.65 14.83 -0.17
C PRO A 23 -3.79 14.53 0.82
N GLN A 24 -4.52 15.57 1.23
CA GLN A 24 -5.64 15.43 2.16
C GLN A 24 -6.72 14.45 1.65
N SER A 25 -6.94 14.41 0.33
CA SER A 25 -7.88 13.47 -0.30
C SER A 25 -7.49 12.00 -0.05
N LEU A 26 -6.21 11.66 -0.13
CA LEU A 26 -5.72 10.31 0.14
C LEU A 26 -5.84 9.98 1.63
N VAL A 27 -5.61 10.96 2.52
CA VAL A 27 -5.82 10.78 3.96
C VAL A 27 -7.28 10.45 4.26
N ASP A 28 -8.21 11.20 3.67
CA ASP A 28 -9.65 11.01 3.91
C ASP A 28 -10.13 9.67 3.35
N LEU A 29 -9.60 9.26 2.19
CA LEU A 29 -9.85 7.94 1.63
C LEU A 29 -9.35 6.82 2.54
N LEU A 30 -8.09 6.87 3.00
CA LEU A 30 -7.52 5.83 3.88
C LEU A 30 -8.23 5.77 5.24
N LYS A 31 -8.80 6.88 5.72
CA LYS A 31 -9.64 6.88 6.92
C LYS A 31 -10.99 6.19 6.70
N ALA A 32 -11.58 6.34 5.52
CA ALA A 32 -12.84 5.70 5.18
C ALA A 32 -12.64 4.20 4.89
N ASP A 33 -11.65 3.88 4.06
CA ASP A 33 -11.24 2.52 3.70
C ASP A 33 -9.75 2.48 3.36
N ALA A 34 -8.96 1.88 4.25
CA ALA A 34 -7.53 1.68 4.04
C ALA A 34 -7.21 0.38 3.28
N SER A 35 -8.21 -0.35 2.77
CA SER A 35 -8.00 -1.57 2.01
C SER A 35 -7.68 -1.28 0.55
N GLY A 36 -6.91 -2.18 -0.06
CA GLY A 36 -6.57 -2.08 -1.47
C GLY A 36 -6.07 -3.40 -2.03
N THR A 37 -5.91 -3.44 -3.35
CA THR A 37 -5.43 -4.62 -4.07
C THR A 37 -4.09 -4.33 -4.72
N VAL A 38 -3.12 -5.21 -4.53
CA VAL A 38 -1.79 -5.06 -5.14
C VAL A 38 -1.87 -5.25 -6.65
N LYS A 39 -1.35 -4.29 -7.40
CA LYS A 39 -1.33 -4.31 -8.86
C LYS A 39 0.04 -4.65 -9.41
N GLU A 40 1.08 -4.05 -8.84
CA GLU A 40 2.45 -4.22 -9.30
C GLU A 40 3.44 -3.87 -8.19
N PHE A 41 4.70 -4.22 -8.42
CA PHE A 41 5.82 -3.81 -7.59
C PHE A 41 6.72 -2.90 -8.40
N ARG A 42 7.21 -1.84 -7.76
CA ARG A 42 8.15 -0.90 -8.37
C ARG A 42 9.41 -0.77 -7.55
N THR A 43 10.54 -0.59 -8.21
CA THR A 43 11.79 -0.24 -7.53
C THR A 43 11.73 1.21 -7.06
N VAL A 44 12.17 1.46 -5.83
CA VAL A 44 12.36 2.79 -5.26
C VAL A 44 13.86 3.03 -5.07
N ASP A 45 14.30 4.26 -5.30
CA ASP A 45 15.73 4.61 -5.29
C ASP A 45 16.38 4.26 -3.95
N GLY A 46 17.47 3.50 -4.00
CA GLY A 46 18.35 3.27 -2.84
C GLY A 46 18.19 1.95 -2.08
N GLN A 47 17.39 0.98 -2.55
CA GLN A 47 17.23 -0.44 -2.08
C GLN A 47 15.79 -0.87 -1.73
N GLY A 48 14.80 0.04 -1.84
CA GLY A 48 13.41 -0.25 -1.46
C GLY A 48 12.56 -0.85 -2.59
N ILE A 49 11.58 -1.68 -2.22
CA ILE A 49 10.47 -2.08 -3.09
C ILE A 49 9.23 -1.28 -2.67
N GLY A 50 8.64 -0.59 -3.64
CA GLY A 50 7.33 0.04 -3.51
C GLY A 50 6.25 -0.91 -4.02
N VAL A 51 5.15 -1.00 -3.30
CA VAL A 51 3.99 -1.80 -3.66
C VAL A 51 2.92 -0.87 -4.20
N VAL A 52 2.52 -1.08 -5.44
CA VAL A 52 1.48 -0.29 -6.10
C VAL A 52 0.13 -0.96 -5.84
N VAL A 53 -0.79 -0.17 -5.32
CA VAL A 53 -2.08 -0.62 -4.78
C VAL A 53 -3.20 0.19 -5.43
N GLU A 54 -4.20 -0.53 -5.94
CA GLU A 54 -5.48 0.04 -6.35
C GLU A 54 -6.39 0.15 -5.13
N LEU A 55 -6.86 1.38 -4.86
CA LEU A 55 -7.73 1.72 -3.74
C LEU A 55 -9.20 1.69 -4.15
N SER A 56 -10.10 1.84 -3.17
CA SER A 56 -11.55 1.71 -3.35
C SER A 56 -12.18 2.75 -4.28
N ASP A 57 -11.55 3.90 -4.49
CA ASP A 57 -11.97 4.93 -5.45
C ASP A 57 -11.46 4.67 -6.88
N GLY A 58 -10.75 3.57 -7.11
CA GLY A 58 -10.10 3.24 -8.37
C GLY A 58 -8.80 3.99 -8.61
N SER A 59 -8.34 4.83 -7.66
CA SER A 59 -7.03 5.46 -7.73
C SER A 59 -5.93 4.43 -7.46
N THR A 60 -4.79 4.64 -8.11
CA THR A 60 -3.60 3.83 -7.90
C THR A 60 -2.56 4.65 -7.15
N ASN A 61 -2.14 4.17 -5.99
CA ASN A 61 -1.09 4.77 -5.17
C ASN A 61 -0.04 3.72 -4.82
N TRP A 62 1.18 4.15 -4.51
CA TRP A 62 2.24 3.24 -4.07
C TRP A 62 2.63 3.51 -2.63
N PHE A 63 2.96 2.44 -1.91
CA PHE A 63 3.34 2.44 -0.49
C PHE A 63 4.59 1.61 -0.30
N PHE A 64 5.32 1.84 0.79
CA PHE A 64 6.43 0.96 1.16
C PHE A 64 5.91 -0.37 1.72
N GLU A 65 6.71 -1.43 1.62
CA GLU A 65 6.36 -2.75 2.14
C GLU A 65 5.96 -2.72 3.63
N ASP A 66 6.62 -1.86 4.42
CA ASP A 66 6.36 -1.71 5.85
C ASP A 66 5.18 -0.80 6.21
N GLU A 67 4.57 -0.17 5.21
CA GLU A 67 3.36 0.66 5.35
C GLU A 67 2.09 -0.17 5.17
N ILE A 68 2.20 -1.37 4.59
CA ILE A 68 1.08 -2.26 4.30
C ILE A 68 1.15 -3.55 5.12
N ALA A 69 -0.01 -4.14 5.34
CA ALA A 69 -0.14 -5.48 5.92
C ALA A 69 -1.06 -6.32 5.03
N ALA A 70 -0.82 -7.64 4.97
CA ALA A 70 -1.78 -8.55 4.39
C ALA A 70 -3.12 -8.46 5.15
N ALA A 71 -4.22 -8.35 4.39
CA ALA A 71 -5.57 -8.22 4.94
C ALA A 71 -6.21 -9.58 5.24
#